data_AF-A0A0U1NQP1-F1
#
_entry.id   AF-A0A0U1NQP1-F1
#
_cell.length_a   1.000
_cell.length_b   1.000
_cell.length_c   1.000
_cell.angle_alpha   90.00
_cell.angle_beta   90.00
_cell.angle_gamma   90.00
#
_symmetry.space_group_name_H-M   'P 1'
#
loop_
_entity.id
_entity.type
_entity.pdbx_description
1 polymer ?
#
loop_
_entity_poly.entity_id
_entity_poly.type
_entity_poly.pdbx_seq_one_letter_code
_entity_poly.pdbx_strand_id
1 'polypeptide(L)'
;MFSNVNDVFQKMVANKSLMLGSITGVIGAFFDAVFQAKGFILMHVYIASALAIIVFLDYLVGVRVAKKNDKYQSNIGIDAVIRDGIIFLIVVVGWIFDQLLGTGAFVFAVLAFAFIYHNLQSFAANLYVLGWDKYFPMWLFKILESEINAKIKKYNKGEDN
;
A
#
# COMPACT_ATOMS: atom_id res chain seq x y z
N MET A 1 10.03 49.59 -20.45
CA MET A 1 10.13 48.51 -19.44
C MET A 1 8.98 47.51 -19.55
N PHE A 2 7.72 47.94 -19.67
CA PHE A 2 6.54 47.05 -19.81
C PHE A 2 6.47 46.23 -21.12
N SER A 3 7.04 46.69 -22.24
CA SER A 3 7.07 45.94 -23.51
C SER A 3 7.89 44.65 -23.42
N ASN A 4 9.02 44.67 -22.72
CA ASN A 4 9.89 43.51 -22.54
C ASN A 4 9.23 42.40 -21.70
N VAL A 5 8.41 42.76 -20.71
CA VAL A 5 7.73 41.77 -19.86
C VAL A 5 6.64 41.05 -20.65
N ASN A 6 5.91 41.78 -21.50
CA ASN A 6 4.86 41.20 -22.34
C ASN A 6 5.46 40.23 -23.38
N ASP A 7 6.59 40.58 -24.00
CA ASP A 7 7.30 39.71 -24.94
C ASP A 7 7.83 38.42 -24.28
N VAL A 8 8.36 38.52 -23.07
CA VAL A 8 8.84 37.36 -22.31
C VAL A 8 7.68 36.46 -21.90
N PHE A 9 6.53 37.01 -21.51
CA PHE A 9 5.32 36.25 -21.21
C PHE A 9 4.78 35.51 -22.44
N GLN A 10 4.69 36.19 -23.59
CA GLN A 10 4.28 35.56 -24.85
C GLN A 10 5.22 34.40 -25.24
N LYS A 11 6.53 34.54 -25.03
CA LYS A 11 7.51 33.45 -25.25
C LYS A 11 7.34 32.29 -24.27
N MET A 12 6.99 32.56 -23.00
CA MET A 12 6.73 31.50 -22.00
C MET A 12 5.43 30.75 -22.26
N VAL A 13 4.39 31.43 -22.77
CA VAL A 13 3.14 30.80 -23.20
C VAL A 13 3.35 29.96 -24.46
N ALA A 14 4.07 30.49 -25.47
CA ALA A 14 4.36 29.78 -26.71
C ALA A 14 5.19 28.50 -26.49
N ASN A 15 6.18 28.53 -25.60
CA ASN A 15 7.05 27.38 -25.31
C ASN A 15 6.48 26.38 -24.30
N LYS A 16 5.22 26.55 -23.86
CA LYS A 16 4.56 25.75 -22.81
C LYS A 16 5.32 25.70 -21.47
N SER A 17 6.37 26.49 -21.30
CA SER A 17 7.19 26.50 -20.09
C SER A 17 6.40 27.01 -18.88
N LEU A 18 5.41 27.86 -19.11
CA LEU A 18 4.48 28.33 -18.08
C LEU A 18 3.55 27.21 -17.57
N MET A 19 3.11 26.32 -18.47
CA MET A 19 2.30 25.15 -18.13
C MET A 19 3.13 24.07 -17.43
N LEU A 20 4.37 23.84 -17.89
CA LEU A 20 5.31 22.94 -17.21
C LEU A 20 5.70 23.47 -15.82
N GLY A 21 5.95 24.77 -15.70
CA GLY A 21 6.26 25.44 -14.44
C GLY A 21 5.09 25.42 -13.45
N SER A 22 3.85 25.56 -13.92
CA SER A 22 2.67 25.47 -13.04
C SER A 22 2.41 24.04 -12.58
N ILE A 23 2.55 23.04 -13.46
CA ILE A 23 2.41 21.62 -13.08
C ILE A 23 3.50 21.22 -12.09
N THR A 24 4.75 21.53 -12.38
CA THR A 24 5.89 21.21 -11.48
C THR A 24 5.82 22.00 -10.18
N GLY A 25 5.34 23.25 -10.21
CA GLY A 25 5.12 24.06 -9.01
C GLY A 25 3.98 23.54 -8.13
N VAL A 26 2.87 23.07 -8.71
CA VAL A 26 1.75 22.46 -7.97
C VAL A 26 2.18 21.12 -7.35
N ILE A 27 2.87 20.27 -8.12
CA ILE A 27 3.42 19.02 -7.60
C ILE A 27 4.46 19.33 -6.51
N GLY A 28 5.38 20.25 -6.75
CA GLY A 28 6.39 20.66 -5.77
C GLY A 28 5.77 21.18 -4.48
N ALA A 29 4.77 22.05 -4.55
CA ALA A 29 4.08 22.58 -3.38
C ALA A 29 3.23 21.52 -2.65
N PHE A 30 2.62 20.57 -3.38
CA PHE A 30 1.94 19.43 -2.77
C PHE A 30 2.93 18.55 -2.02
N PHE A 31 4.05 18.20 -2.65
CA PHE A 31 5.12 17.46 -2.01
C PHE A 31 5.65 18.23 -0.81
N ASP A 32 5.98 19.51 -0.93
CA ASP A 32 6.50 20.33 0.15
C ASP A 32 5.52 20.48 1.32
N ALA A 33 4.22 20.64 1.06
CA ALA A 33 3.18 20.65 2.09
C ALA A 33 3.04 19.28 2.79
N VAL A 34 3.16 18.18 2.04
CA VAL A 34 3.16 16.81 2.58
C VAL A 34 4.45 16.52 3.35
N PHE A 35 5.60 17.08 2.92
CA PHE A 35 6.94 16.85 3.46
C PHE A 35 7.37 17.81 4.58
N GLN A 36 6.74 18.98 4.71
CA GLN A 36 7.01 19.96 5.77
C GLN A 36 5.92 20.06 6.84
N ALA A 37 4.80 19.34 6.71
CA ALA A 37 3.79 19.30 7.77
C ALA A 37 4.41 18.73 9.06
N LYS A 38 4.38 19.52 10.15
CA LYS A 38 4.96 19.24 11.48
C LYS A 38 4.57 17.89 12.14
N GLY A 39 3.75 17.07 11.49
CA GLY A 39 3.25 15.77 11.92
C GLY A 39 4.02 14.56 11.37
N PHE A 40 5.29 14.69 10.99
CA PHE A 40 6.05 13.56 10.40
C PHE A 40 6.08 12.31 11.27
N ILE A 41 6.25 12.43 12.59
CA ILE A 41 6.16 11.29 13.51
C ILE A 41 4.74 10.70 13.56
N LEU A 42 3.71 11.54 13.50
CA LEU A 42 2.32 11.09 13.52
C LEU A 42 1.97 10.28 12.26
N MET A 43 2.50 10.65 11.10
CA MET A 43 2.30 9.89 9.85
C MET A 43 2.86 8.47 9.93
N HIS A 44 4.05 8.29 10.52
CA HIS A 44 4.62 6.95 10.72
C HIS A 44 3.71 6.08 11.59
N VAL A 45 3.17 6.65 12.67
CA VAL A 45 2.26 5.93 13.57
C VAL A 45 0.95 5.56 12.87
N TYR A 46 0.34 6.47 12.09
CA TYR A 46 -0.90 6.17 11.36
C TYR A 46 -0.72 5.07 10.31
N ILE A 47 0.36 5.13 9.52
CA ILE A 47 0.63 4.12 8.50
C ILE A 47 1.03 2.77 9.14
N ALA A 48 1.86 2.79 10.19
CA ALA A 48 2.24 1.57 10.91
C ALA A 48 1.02 0.90 11.57
N SER A 49 0.12 1.68 12.16
CA SER A 49 -1.12 1.15 12.75
C SER A 49 -2.07 0.59 11.68
N ALA A 50 -2.20 1.25 10.52
CA ALA A 50 -2.96 0.72 9.39
C ALA A 50 -2.39 -0.63 8.90
N LEU A 51 -1.07 -0.72 8.73
CA LEU A 51 -0.38 -1.96 8.38
C LEU A 51 -0.66 -3.05 9.42
N ALA A 52 -0.53 -2.73 10.71
CA ALA A 52 -0.74 -3.71 11.78
C ALA A 52 -2.17 -4.24 11.81
N ILE A 53 -3.17 -3.37 11.65
CA ILE A 53 -4.58 -3.78 11.61
C ILE A 53 -4.82 -4.71 10.41
N ILE A 54 -4.31 -4.37 9.23
CA ILE A 54 -4.53 -5.15 8.00
C ILE A 54 -3.84 -6.51 8.07
N VAL A 55 -2.58 -6.55 8.53
CA VAL A 55 -1.84 -7.80 8.74
C VAL A 55 -2.57 -8.70 9.74
N PHE A 56 -3.04 -8.13 10.85
CA PHE A 56 -3.80 -8.86 11.86
C PHE A 56 -5.12 -9.42 11.31
N LEU A 57 -5.86 -8.62 10.53
CA LEU A 57 -7.10 -9.07 9.89
C LEU A 57 -6.85 -10.19 8.87
N ASP A 58 -5.82 -10.07 8.02
CA ASP A 58 -5.42 -11.13 7.09
C ASP A 58 -5.11 -12.44 7.83
N TYR A 59 -4.33 -12.35 8.92
CA TYR A 59 -4.02 -13.51 9.75
C TYR A 59 -5.28 -14.16 10.35
N LEU A 60 -6.20 -13.38 10.92
CA LEU A 60 -7.43 -13.90 11.51
C LEU A 60 -8.30 -14.64 10.47
N VAL A 61 -8.49 -14.05 9.30
CA VAL A 61 -9.29 -14.67 8.23
C VAL A 61 -8.56 -15.88 7.65
N GLY A 62 -7.24 -15.82 7.48
CA GLY A 62 -6.43 -16.94 7.02
C GLY A 62 -6.49 -18.15 7.97
N VAL A 63 -6.39 -17.92 9.28
CA VAL A 63 -6.58 -18.97 10.29
C VAL A 63 -7.99 -19.57 10.21
N ARG A 64 -9.01 -18.73 9.98
CA ARG A 64 -10.39 -19.20 9.85
C ARG A 64 -10.58 -20.09 8.61
N VAL A 65 -10.01 -19.71 7.47
CA VAL A 65 -9.99 -20.52 6.24
C VAL A 65 -9.31 -21.85 6.47
N ALA A 66 -8.13 -21.84 7.09
CA ALA A 66 -7.36 -23.07 7.36
C ALA A 66 -8.14 -24.05 8.25
N LYS A 67 -8.84 -23.53 9.26
CA LYS A 67 -9.73 -24.34 10.12
C LYS A 67 -10.97 -24.87 9.39
N LYS A 68 -11.58 -24.09 8.48
CA LYS A 68 -12.74 -24.52 7.70
C LYS A 68 -12.39 -25.66 6.74
N ASN A 69 -11.18 -25.66 6.21
CA ASN A 69 -10.72 -26.62 5.21
C ASN A 69 -9.93 -27.81 5.81
N ASP A 70 -9.94 -28.00 7.15
CA ASP A 70 -9.13 -28.99 7.89
C ASP A 70 -7.63 -29.00 7.54
N LYS A 71 -7.11 -27.90 7.00
CA LYS A 71 -5.71 -27.70 6.63
C LYS A 71 -4.94 -26.91 7.69
N TYR A 72 -5.50 -26.77 8.89
CA TYR A 72 -4.83 -26.06 9.98
C TYR A 72 -3.71 -26.93 10.56
N GLN A 73 -2.47 -26.57 10.23
CA GLN A 73 -1.28 -27.12 10.86
C GLN A 73 -0.57 -26.03 11.64
N SER A 74 -0.04 -26.36 12.81
CA SER A 74 0.69 -25.41 13.67
C SER A 74 1.85 -24.73 12.95
N ASN A 75 2.55 -25.46 12.08
CA ASN A 75 3.68 -24.95 11.30
C ASN A 75 3.24 -23.80 10.36
N ILE A 76 2.07 -23.93 9.72
CA ILE A 76 1.53 -22.90 8.82
C ILE A 76 1.20 -21.61 9.59
N GLY A 77 0.69 -21.73 10.82
CA GLY A 77 0.39 -20.57 11.67
C GLY A 77 1.66 -19.86 12.14
N ILE A 78 2.69 -20.61 12.53
CA ILE A 78 3.99 -20.06 12.95
C ILE A 78 4.67 -19.35 11.78
N ASP A 79 4.68 -19.96 10.59
CA ASP A 79 5.26 -19.36 9.38
C ASP A 79 4.58 -18.04 9.02
N ALA A 80 3.25 -17.94 9.18
CA ALA A 80 2.52 -16.70 8.94
C ALA A 80 2.94 -15.58 9.92
N VAL A 81 3.10 -15.89 11.20
CA VAL A 81 3.56 -14.91 12.21
C VAL A 81 5.00 -14.47 11.95
N ILE A 82 5.89 -15.39 11.55
CA ILE A 82 7.28 -15.05 11.21
C ILE A 82 7.32 -14.10 10.00
N ARG A 83 6.57 -14.42 8.94
CA ARG A 83 6.43 -13.55 7.75
C ARG A 83 5.96 -12.16 8.13
N ASP A 84 4.93 -12.06 8.96
CA ASP A 84 4.37 -10.78 9.39
C ASP A 84 5.38 -9.99 10.24
N GLY A 85 6.16 -10.66 11.10
CA GLY A 85 7.28 -10.04 11.82
C GLY A 85 8.36 -9.47 10.90
N ILE A 86 8.70 -10.20 9.83
CA ILE A 86 9.66 -9.73 8.81
C ILE A 86 9.14 -8.48 8.10
N ILE A 87 7.85 -8.40 7.79
CA ILE A 87 7.23 -7.21 7.18
C ILE A 87 7.47 -5.96 8.06
N PHE A 88 7.21 -6.07 9.37
CA PHE A 88 7.47 -4.95 10.29
C PHE A 88 8.94 -4.56 10.35
N LEU A 89 9.87 -5.52 10.35
CA LEU A 89 11.30 -5.24 10.33
C LEU A 89 11.73 -4.48 9.07
N ILE A 90 11.23 -4.89 7.89
CA ILE A 90 11.54 -4.19 6.62
C ILE A 90 11.02 -2.75 6.65
N VAL A 91 9.83 -2.53 7.20
CA VAL A 91 9.25 -1.19 7.30
C VAL A 91 10.04 -0.32 8.30
N VAL A 92 10.54 -0.89 9.41
CA VAL A 92 11.46 -0.21 10.33
C VAL A 92 12.77 0.18 9.63
N VAL A 93 13.32 -0.69 8.78
CA VAL A 93 14.48 -0.35 7.94
C VAL A 93 14.16 0.84 7.03
N GLY A 94 12.97 0.88 6.43
CA GLY A 94 12.50 2.04 5.66
C GLY A 94 12.50 3.34 6.45
N TRP A 95 12.03 3.29 7.70
CA TRP A 95 12.08 4.44 8.61
C TRP A 95 13.51 4.90 8.91
N ILE A 96 14.44 3.95 9.12
CA ILE A 96 15.86 4.27 9.31
C ILE A 96 16.42 4.97 8.07
N PHE A 97 16.12 4.48 6.87
CA PHE A 97 16.51 5.15 5.62
C PHE A 97 15.94 6.57 5.52
N ASP A 98 14.69 6.78 5.93
CA ASP A 98 14.11 8.11 5.94
C ASP A 98 14.85 9.08 6.89
N GLN A 99 15.30 8.58 8.05
CA GLN A 99 16.11 9.39 8.97
C GLN A 99 17.52 9.66 8.41
N LEU A 100 18.13 8.70 7.71
CA LEU A 100 19.46 8.83 7.11
C LEU A 100 19.48 9.79 5.91
N LEU A 101 18.46 9.72 5.06
CA LEU A 101 18.38 10.50 3.82
C LEU A 101 17.67 11.85 4.01
N GLY A 102 17.04 12.07 5.17
CA GLY A 102 16.23 13.26 5.42
C GLY A 102 14.97 13.32 4.54
N THR A 103 14.51 12.18 4.02
CA THR A 103 13.32 12.07 3.15
C THR A 103 12.00 12.05 3.94
N GLY A 104 12.08 12.22 5.26
CA GLY A 104 10.95 12.34 6.16
C GLY A 104 10.30 10.99 6.48
N ALA A 105 9.42 10.51 5.59
CA ALA A 105 8.57 9.31 5.76
C ALA A 105 8.33 8.61 4.41
N PHE A 106 9.00 9.04 3.35
CA PHE A 106 8.72 8.59 2.00
C PHE A 106 9.06 7.10 1.83
N VAL A 107 10.26 6.69 2.22
CA VAL A 107 10.75 5.32 2.04
C VAL A 107 9.93 4.37 2.89
N PHE A 108 9.69 4.72 4.15
CA PHE A 108 8.81 4.02 5.07
C PHE A 108 7.40 3.90 4.49
N ALA A 109 6.79 4.99 4.02
CA ALA A 109 5.42 4.98 3.51
C ALA A 109 5.30 4.10 2.27
N VAL A 110 6.23 4.20 1.32
CA VAL A 110 6.22 3.36 0.11
C VAL A 110 6.30 1.88 0.48
N LEU A 111 7.21 1.49 1.37
CA LEU A 111 7.33 0.10 1.83
C LEU A 111 6.08 -0.36 2.58
N ALA A 112 5.59 0.43 3.53
CA ALA A 112 4.41 0.09 4.31
C ALA A 112 3.15 -0.04 3.43
N PHE A 113 2.94 0.86 2.47
CA PHE A 113 1.82 0.78 1.54
C PHE A 113 1.92 -0.43 0.59
N ALA A 114 3.13 -0.81 0.16
CA ALA A 114 3.33 -2.02 -0.63
C ALA A 114 2.92 -3.28 0.16
N PHE A 115 3.30 -3.37 1.43
CA PHE A 115 2.88 -4.49 2.28
C PHE A 115 1.39 -4.45 2.61
N ILE A 116 0.83 -3.27 2.89
CA ILE A 116 -0.63 -3.09 3.05
C ILE A 116 -1.37 -3.62 1.83
N TYR A 117 -0.93 -3.25 0.63
CA TYR A 117 -1.53 -3.68 -0.62
C TYR A 117 -1.52 -5.21 -0.75
N HIS A 118 -0.38 -5.87 -0.49
CA HIS A 118 -0.28 -7.32 -0.55
C HIS A 118 -1.10 -8.04 0.53
N ASN A 119 -1.13 -7.53 1.76
CA ASN A 119 -1.96 -8.13 2.81
C ASN A 119 -3.46 -7.94 2.54
N LEU A 120 -3.89 -6.83 1.93
CA LEU A 120 -5.28 -6.65 1.48
C LEU A 120 -5.65 -7.64 0.37
N GLN A 121 -4.74 -7.95 -0.56
CA GLN A 121 -4.94 -9.00 -1.56
C GLN A 121 -5.19 -10.36 -0.92
N SER A 122 -4.30 -10.76 -0.01
CA SER A 122 -4.43 -12.03 0.72
C SER A 122 -5.73 -12.08 1.52
N PHE A 123 -6.07 -11.01 2.22
CA PHE A 123 -7.29 -10.90 3.01
C PHE A 123 -8.54 -11.07 2.13
N ALA A 124 -8.60 -10.38 0.99
CA ALA A 124 -9.71 -10.48 0.06
C ALA A 124 -9.86 -11.91 -0.51
N ALA A 125 -8.75 -12.57 -0.86
CA ALA A 125 -8.77 -13.94 -1.32
C ALA A 125 -9.30 -14.90 -0.23
N ASN A 126 -8.88 -14.70 1.02
CA ASN A 126 -9.34 -15.50 2.15
C ASN A 126 -10.85 -15.29 2.43
N LEU A 127 -11.34 -14.04 2.35
CA LEU A 127 -12.77 -13.74 2.46
C LEU A 127 -13.60 -14.44 1.37
N TYR A 128 -13.11 -14.42 0.13
CA TYR A 128 -13.76 -15.10 -0.99
C TYR A 128 -13.87 -16.61 -0.74
N VAL A 129 -12.79 -17.26 -0.28
CA VAL A 129 -12.80 -18.70 0.07
C VAL A 129 -13.77 -19.02 1.22
N LEU A 130 -14.00 -18.08 2.15
CA LEU A 130 -15.02 -18.25 3.18
C LEU A 130 -16.45 -18.13 2.65
N GLY A 131 -16.67 -17.54 1.48
CA GLY A 131 -17.99 -17.16 0.96
C GLY A 131 -18.53 -15.90 1.63
N TRP A 132 -17.64 -15.02 2.10
CA TRP A 132 -17.99 -13.74 2.74
C TRP A 132 -18.01 -12.57 1.77
N ASP A 133 -17.75 -12.82 0.49
CA ASP A 133 -17.76 -11.86 -0.62
C ASP A 133 -19.05 -11.04 -0.70
N LYS A 134 -20.19 -11.58 -0.27
CA LYS A 134 -21.48 -10.86 -0.19
C LYS A 134 -21.56 -9.77 0.89
N TYR A 135 -20.69 -9.82 1.90
CA TYR A 135 -20.69 -8.85 3.01
C TYR A 135 -19.70 -7.71 2.80
N PHE A 136 -18.80 -7.85 1.82
CA PHE A 136 -17.73 -6.89 1.57
C PHE A 136 -17.79 -6.39 0.13
N PRO A 137 -17.44 -5.12 -0.12
CA PRO A 137 -17.40 -4.57 -1.47
C PRO A 137 -16.23 -5.19 -2.26
N MET A 138 -16.39 -6.40 -2.80
CA MET A 138 -15.32 -7.13 -3.49
C MET A 138 -14.77 -6.40 -4.73
N TRP A 139 -15.55 -5.47 -5.29
CA TRP A 139 -15.08 -4.57 -6.34
C TRP A 139 -13.88 -3.71 -5.91
N LEU A 140 -13.77 -3.37 -4.62
CA LEU A 140 -12.60 -2.66 -4.06
C LEU A 140 -11.33 -3.50 -4.19
N PHE A 141 -11.47 -4.82 -4.02
CA PHE A 141 -10.36 -5.76 -4.05
C PHE A 141 -10.08 -6.30 -5.47
N LYS A 142 -10.99 -6.09 -6.44
CA LYS A 142 -10.75 -6.39 -7.86
C LYS A 142 -9.65 -5.53 -8.49
N ILE A 143 -9.42 -4.34 -7.96
CA ILE A 143 -8.23 -3.53 -8.31
C ILE A 143 -6.91 -4.26 -7.92
N LEU A 144 -7.02 -5.33 -7.11
CA LEU A 144 -5.91 -6.10 -6.55
C LEU A 144 -5.81 -7.53 -7.14
N GLU A 145 -6.38 -7.79 -8.33
CA GLU A 145 -6.83 -9.10 -8.83
C GLU A 145 -5.81 -10.24 -9.07
N SER A 146 -4.49 -10.02 -9.01
CA SER A 146 -3.54 -11.05 -9.50
C SER A 146 -3.46 -12.32 -8.63
N GLU A 147 -3.73 -12.24 -7.32
CA GLU A 147 -3.58 -13.38 -6.40
C GLU A 147 -4.89 -14.18 -6.17
N ILE A 148 -6.04 -13.53 -6.38
CA ILE A 148 -7.37 -14.12 -6.17
C ILE A 148 -7.58 -15.32 -7.09
N ASN A 149 -7.33 -15.13 -8.39
CA ASN A 149 -7.50 -16.18 -9.40
C ASN A 149 -6.52 -17.36 -9.22
N ALA A 150 -5.32 -17.10 -8.69
CA ALA A 150 -4.34 -18.15 -8.42
C ALA A 150 -4.74 -19.02 -7.22
N LYS A 151 -5.30 -18.42 -6.15
CA LYS A 151 -5.80 -19.16 -4.99
C LYS A 151 -7.11 -19.90 -5.28
N ILE A 152 -8.03 -19.34 -6.07
CA ILE A 152 -9.23 -20.06 -6.58
C ILE A 152 -8.82 -21.36 -7.29
N LYS A 153 -7.85 -21.30 -8.20
CA LYS A 153 -7.34 -22.49 -8.90
C LYS A 153 -6.69 -23.51 -7.95
N LYS A 154 -6.02 -23.08 -6.88
CA LYS A 154 -5.34 -23.98 -5.93
C LYS A 154 -6.31 -24.73 -5.02
N TYR A 155 -7.44 -24.13 -4.65
CA TYR A 155 -8.45 -24.76 -3.79
C TYR A 155 -9.48 -25.58 -4.58
N ASN A 156 -9.92 -25.11 -5.76
CA ASN A 156 -10.91 -25.84 -6.57
C ASN A 156 -10.33 -27.11 -7.25
N LYS A 157 -9.02 -27.17 -7.50
CA LYS A 157 -8.38 -28.40 -8.05
C LYS A 157 -8.32 -29.58 -7.07
N GLY A 158 -8.71 -29.38 -5.81
CA GLY A 158 -8.77 -30.42 -4.78
C GLY A 158 -10.08 -31.19 -4.74
N GLU A 159 -11.10 -30.81 -5.52
CA GLU A 159 -12.43 -31.46 -5.54
C GLU A 159 -12.64 -32.41 -6.74
N ASP A 160 -11.70 -32.45 -7.69
CA ASP A 160 -11.77 -33.29 -8.91
C ASP A 160 -10.85 -34.54 -8.87
N ASN A 161 -10.43 -35.01 -7.69
CA ASN A 161 -9.73 -36.30 -7.53
C ASN A 161 -10.32 -37.12 -6.38
#